data_AF-A0AAD4BLH4-F1
#
_entry.id   AF-A0AAD4BLH4-F1
#
_cell.length_a   1.000
_cell.length_b   1.000
_cell.length_c   1.000
_cell.angle_alpha   90.00
_cell.angle_beta   90.00
_cell.angle_gamma   90.00
#
_symmetry.space_group_name_H-M   'P 1'
#
loop_
_entity.id
_entity.type
_entity.pdbx_description
1 polymer ?
#
loop_
_entity_poly.entity_id
_entity_poly.type
_entity_poly.pdbx_seq_one_letter_code
_entity_poly.pdbx_strand_id
1 'polypeptide(L)'
;MPGKPPSPQEVYTRLLMRRDPSRGFPLYAPELDRCMPPDYQPRGARIGDLGYIADMDGGFRCLFNLCLPADHPFNRIHGVPRTFQQVNLRVGEERDHEDVQVRPNEDLPGGVVSTCPTRVIQLNGTADA
;
A
#
# COMPACT_ATOMS: atom_id res chain seq x y z
N MET A 1 -2.92 26.62 -28.28
CA MET A 1 -1.72 25.76 -28.19
C MET A 1 -2.05 24.61 -27.24
N PRO A 2 -2.06 23.35 -27.66
CA PRO A 2 -2.14 22.25 -26.70
C PRO A 2 -0.85 22.27 -25.86
N GLY A 3 -1.00 22.29 -24.54
CA GLY A 3 0.14 22.29 -23.62
C GLY A 3 0.97 21.01 -23.78
N LYS A 4 2.27 21.11 -23.51
CA LYS A 4 3.17 19.95 -23.50
C LYS A 4 2.57 18.86 -22.60
N PRO A 5 2.52 17.59 -23.06
CA PRO A 5 2.03 16.50 -22.21
C PRO A 5 2.93 16.36 -20.97
N PRO A 6 2.35 16.07 -19.80
CA PRO A 6 3.12 15.92 -18.58
C PRO A 6 4.12 14.77 -18.72
N SER A 7 5.32 14.97 -18.17
CA SER A 7 6.33 13.93 -18.06
C SER A 7 5.85 12.78 -17.17
N PRO A 8 6.40 11.55 -17.30
CA PRO A 8 6.08 10.44 -16.41
C PRO A 8 6.25 10.77 -14.92
N GLN A 9 7.25 11.59 -14.57
CA GLN A 9 7.50 12.06 -13.21
C GLN A 9 6.40 13.01 -12.72
N GLU A 10 5.91 13.91 -13.57
CA GLU A 10 4.79 14.79 -13.25
C GLU A 10 3.47 14.02 -13.11
N VAL A 11 3.24 13.03 -13.98
CA VAL A 11 2.10 12.12 -13.86
C VAL A 11 2.18 11.33 -12.56
N TYR A 12 3.33 10.72 -12.27
CA TYR A 12 3.56 9.99 -11.04
C TYR A 12 3.37 10.87 -9.80
N THR A 13 3.96 12.07 -9.77
CA THR A 13 3.79 13.03 -8.67
C THR A 13 2.33 13.45 -8.49
N ARG A 14 1.57 13.62 -9.58
CA ARG A 14 0.12 13.91 -9.51
C ARG A 14 -0.69 12.71 -9.02
N LEU A 15 -0.27 11.49 -9.32
CA LEU A 15 -0.87 10.27 -8.77
C LEU A 15 -0.49 10.05 -7.30
N LEU A 16 0.65 10.59 -6.85
CA LEU A 16 1.00 10.67 -5.43
C LEU A 16 0.15 11.73 -4.70
N MET A 17 -0.28 12.81 -5.36
CA MET A 17 -1.04 13.89 -4.71
C MET A 17 -2.36 13.37 -4.13
N ARG A 18 -2.54 13.54 -2.82
CA ARG A 18 -3.65 12.98 -2.06
C ARG A 18 -4.99 13.53 -2.52
N ARG A 19 -5.94 12.65 -2.86
CA ARG A 19 -7.36 13.00 -2.97
C ARG A 19 -8.13 12.79 -1.66
N ASP A 20 -7.65 11.87 -0.81
CA ASP A 20 -8.10 11.66 0.56
C ASP A 20 -6.88 11.77 1.51
N PRO A 21 -6.80 12.81 2.37
CA PRO A 21 -5.70 12.98 3.30
C PRO A 21 -5.48 11.79 4.26
N SER A 22 -6.52 10.98 4.51
CA SER A 22 -6.47 9.84 5.44
C SER A 22 -5.76 8.60 4.88
N ARG A 23 -5.62 8.47 3.55
CA ARG A 23 -5.04 7.28 2.89
C ARG A 23 -3.50 7.32 2.71
N GLY A 24 -2.84 8.39 3.13
CA GLY A 24 -1.39 8.53 2.98
C GLY A 24 -0.91 8.71 1.53
N PHE A 25 0.34 8.38 1.25
CA PHE A 25 0.97 8.45 -0.08
C PHE A 25 1.33 7.04 -0.56
N PRO A 26 1.12 6.69 -1.84
CA PRO A 26 1.61 5.41 -2.36
C PRO A 26 3.15 5.37 -2.38
N LEU A 27 3.71 4.18 -2.13
CA LEU A 27 5.15 3.95 -2.22
C LEU A 27 5.61 3.87 -3.68
N TYR A 28 6.83 4.33 -3.96
CA TYR A 28 7.53 4.03 -5.21
C TYR A 28 8.07 2.60 -5.15
N ALA A 29 7.65 1.73 -6.09
CA ALA A 29 7.97 0.30 -6.13
C ALA A 29 7.67 -0.41 -4.78
N PRO A 30 6.38 -0.70 -4.47
CA PRO A 30 5.97 -1.27 -3.18
C PRO A 30 6.39 -2.73 -2.98
N GLU A 31 6.97 -3.37 -4.00
CA GLU A 31 7.54 -4.71 -3.89
C GLU A 31 8.71 -4.72 -2.90
N LEU A 32 8.67 -5.67 -1.96
CA LEU A 32 9.78 -5.88 -1.03
C LEU A 32 11.01 -6.45 -1.75
N ASP A 33 12.18 -6.24 -1.17
CA ASP A 33 13.45 -6.70 -1.71
C ASP A 33 13.41 -8.20 -2.07
N ARG A 34 14.01 -8.58 -3.20
CA ARG A 34 14.12 -9.97 -3.65
C ARG A 34 14.97 -10.82 -2.70
N CYS A 35 15.75 -10.19 -1.83
CA CYS A 35 16.50 -10.86 -0.78
C CYS A 35 15.64 -11.34 0.40
N MET A 36 14.33 -11.03 0.43
CA MET A 36 13.42 -11.51 1.48
C MET A 36 13.07 -12.99 1.31
N PRO A 37 12.70 -13.72 2.38
CA PRO A 37 12.26 -15.10 2.28
C PRO A 37 11.10 -15.25 1.28
N PRO A 38 11.03 -16.35 0.51
CA PRO A 38 10.02 -16.54 -0.53
C PRO A 38 8.58 -16.31 -0.05
N ASP A 39 8.25 -16.68 1.19
CA ASP A 39 6.92 -16.52 1.79
C ASP A 39 6.51 -15.04 2.01
N TYR A 40 7.47 -14.12 1.94
CA TYR A 40 7.26 -12.68 2.13
C TYR A 40 7.25 -11.88 0.82
N GLN A 41 7.89 -12.39 -0.23
CA GLN A 41 8.00 -11.71 -1.54
C GLN A 41 6.65 -11.40 -2.23
N PRO A 42 5.62 -12.28 -2.24
CA PRO A 42 4.46 -12.06 -3.11
C PRO A 42 3.44 -11.04 -2.58
N ARG A 43 3.64 -10.44 -1.40
CA ARG A 43 2.62 -9.56 -0.78
C ARG A 43 3.00 -8.07 -0.70
N GLY A 44 4.23 -7.69 -1.08
CA GLY A 44 4.71 -6.32 -0.94
C GLY A 44 4.71 -5.82 0.51
N ALA A 45 4.80 -4.50 0.70
CA ALA A 45 4.74 -3.86 2.01
C ALA A 45 3.40 -4.15 2.74
N ARG A 46 3.47 -4.42 4.03
CA ARG A 46 2.34 -4.76 4.91
C ARG A 46 2.22 -3.78 6.06
N ILE A 47 1.05 -3.76 6.69
CA ILE A 47 0.84 -3.03 7.94
C ILE A 47 1.83 -3.54 8.99
N GLY A 48 2.54 -2.59 9.61
CA GLY A 48 3.58 -2.86 10.58
C GLY A 48 5.00 -2.96 10.01
N ASP A 49 5.19 -2.95 8.70
CA ASP A 49 6.55 -2.94 8.14
C ASP A 49 7.26 -1.63 8.48
N LEU A 50 8.42 -1.75 9.14
CA LEU A 50 9.30 -0.65 9.47
C LEU A 50 10.54 -0.74 8.60
N GLY A 51 10.86 0.37 7.93
CA GLY A 51 11.95 0.43 6.98
C GLY A 51 12.40 1.84 6.70
N TYR A 52 13.22 1.99 5.67
CA TYR A 52 13.71 3.27 5.18
C TYR A 52 13.56 3.36 3.66
N ILE A 53 13.57 4.59 3.14
CA ILE A 53 13.59 4.85 1.70
C ILE A 53 15.06 4.90 1.27
N ALA A 54 15.45 4.10 0.29
CA ALA A 54 16.82 4.07 -0.22
C ALA A 54 17.09 5.26 -1.15
N ASP A 55 18.20 5.98 -0.93
CA ASP A 55 18.52 7.20 -1.66
C ASP A 55 18.77 6.99 -3.16
N MET A 56 19.24 5.80 -3.57
CA MET A 56 19.61 5.53 -4.96
C MET A 56 18.42 5.30 -5.90
N ASP A 57 17.37 4.63 -5.42
CA ASP A 57 16.23 4.22 -6.24
C ASP A 57 14.88 4.71 -5.68
N GLY A 58 14.86 5.31 -4.48
CA GLY A 58 13.61 5.72 -3.81
C GLY A 58 12.75 4.55 -3.33
N GLY A 59 13.26 3.32 -3.37
CA GLY A 59 12.53 2.12 -2.98
C GLY A 59 12.46 1.97 -1.47
N PHE A 60 11.36 1.36 -0.99
CA PHE A 60 11.20 1.04 0.43
C PHE A 60 11.95 -0.24 0.80
N ARG A 61 12.85 -0.16 1.79
CA ARG A 61 13.61 -1.29 2.32
C ARG A 61 13.10 -1.62 3.72
N CYS A 62 12.39 -2.73 3.85
CA CYS A 62 11.85 -3.19 5.13
C CYS A 62 12.95 -3.86 5.98
N LEU A 63 12.97 -3.53 7.27
CA LEU A 63 13.90 -4.09 8.27
C LEU A 63 13.24 -5.18 9.10
N PHE A 64 12.05 -4.90 9.65
CA PHE A 64 11.26 -5.83 10.47
C PHE A 64 9.80 -5.36 10.52
N ASN A 65 8.90 -6.21 11.01
CA ASN A 65 7.49 -5.88 11.15
C ASN A 65 7.14 -5.77 12.65
N LEU A 66 6.66 -4.59 13.06
CA LEU A 66 6.31 -4.28 14.46
C LEU A 66 5.06 -5.02 14.97
N CYS A 67 4.22 -5.53 14.08
CA CYS A 67 3.06 -6.35 14.44
C CYS A 67 3.43 -7.82 14.67
N LEU A 68 4.67 -8.22 14.37
CA LEU A 68 5.16 -9.58 14.59
C LEU A 68 6.03 -9.66 15.86
N PRO A 69 6.05 -10.84 16.51
CA PRO A 69 6.95 -11.10 17.64
C PRO A 69 8.43 -10.87 17.26
N ALA A 70 9.25 -10.52 18.26
CA ALA A 70 10.69 -10.34 18.09
C ALA A 70 11.38 -11.58 17.52
N ASP A 71 10.86 -12.74 17.86
CA ASP A 71 11.39 -14.05 17.51
C ASP A 71 10.75 -14.63 16.24
N HIS A 72 9.89 -13.87 15.55
CA HIS A 72 9.35 -14.26 14.26
C HIS A 72 10.47 -14.40 13.21
N PRO A 73 10.45 -15.41 12.32
CA PRO A 73 11.51 -15.61 11.32
C PRO A 73 11.88 -14.36 10.52
N PHE A 74 10.87 -13.57 10.12
CA PHE A 74 11.06 -12.27 9.45
C PHE A 74 11.87 -11.27 10.31
N ASN A 75 11.48 -11.08 11.57
CA ASN A 75 12.12 -10.14 12.49
C ASN A 75 13.53 -10.62 12.90
N ARG A 76 13.83 -11.92 12.78
CA ARG A 76 15.17 -12.46 13.04
C ARG A 76 16.19 -12.17 11.93
N ILE A 77 15.77 -11.76 10.72
CA ILE A 77 16.69 -11.53 9.58
C ILE A 77 17.64 -10.37 9.88
N HIS A 78 17.08 -9.21 10.24
CA HIS A 78 17.83 -8.02 10.62
C HIS A 78 17.86 -7.79 12.14
N GLY A 79 17.05 -8.53 12.89
CA GLY A 79 16.82 -8.32 14.31
C GLY A 79 15.87 -7.17 14.58
N VAL A 80 15.50 -7.02 15.85
CA VAL A 80 14.73 -5.89 16.36
C VAL A 80 15.53 -5.16 17.44
N PRO A 81 15.24 -3.88 17.75
CA PRO A 81 15.86 -3.17 18.86
C PRO A 81 15.70 -3.93 20.19
N ARG A 82 16.67 -3.80 21.11
CA ARG A 82 16.64 -4.49 22.41
C ARG A 82 15.41 -4.17 23.26
N THR A 83 14.86 -2.97 23.08
CA THR A 83 13.67 -2.46 23.79
C THR A 83 12.40 -2.66 22.99
N PHE A 84 12.43 -3.46 21.92
CA PHE A 84 11.27 -3.71 21.07
C PHE A 84 10.13 -4.35 21.87
N GLN A 85 8.93 -3.81 21.65
CA GLN A 85 7.68 -4.38 22.12
C GLN A 85 6.76 -4.52 20.92
N GLN A 86 6.19 -5.72 20.75
CA GLN A 86 5.27 -5.99 19.65
C GLN A 86 4.03 -5.10 19.79
N VAL A 87 3.60 -4.51 18.68
CA VAL A 87 2.34 -3.77 18.59
C VAL A 87 1.24 -4.74 18.20
N ASN A 88 0.25 -4.90 19.08
CA ASN A 88 -0.91 -5.73 18.80
C ASN A 88 -2.02 -4.86 18.22
N LEU A 89 -2.12 -4.86 16.89
CA LEU A 89 -3.22 -4.18 16.19
C LEU A 89 -4.49 -5.03 16.23
N ARG A 90 -5.62 -4.40 16.52
CA ARG A 90 -6.94 -5.00 16.41
C ARG A 90 -7.37 -4.99 14.94
N VAL A 91 -7.48 -6.18 14.36
CA VAL A 91 -8.09 -6.42 13.06
C VAL A 91 -9.46 -7.02 13.34
N GLY A 92 -10.54 -6.27 13.13
CA GLY A 92 -11.90 -6.66 13.50
C GLY A 92 -12.87 -6.59 12.33
N GLU A 93 -14.10 -7.06 12.55
CA GLU A 93 -15.24 -6.94 11.62
C GLU A 93 -16.25 -5.87 12.09
N GLU A 94 -15.97 -5.24 13.25
CA GLU A 94 -16.80 -4.26 13.94
C GLU A 94 -16.26 -2.83 13.73
N ARG A 95 -16.88 -2.12 12.79
CA ARG A 95 -16.48 -0.83 12.20
C ARG A 95 -16.04 0.31 13.13
N ASP A 96 -16.33 0.25 14.43
CA ASP A 96 -16.21 1.41 15.31
C ASP A 96 -14.93 1.40 16.20
N HIS A 97 -14.16 0.30 16.24
CA HIS A 97 -12.99 0.16 17.13
C HIS A 97 -11.78 -0.62 16.57
N GLU A 98 -11.58 -0.60 15.25
CA GLU A 98 -10.47 -1.29 14.57
C GLU A 98 -9.26 -0.36 14.36
N ASP A 99 -8.05 -0.89 14.57
CA ASP A 99 -6.82 -0.15 14.26
C ASP A 99 -6.50 -0.19 12.75
N VAL A 100 -7.09 -1.15 12.03
CA VAL A 100 -6.91 -1.40 10.60
C VAL A 100 -8.26 -1.48 9.93
N GLN A 101 -8.54 -0.55 9.01
CA GLN A 101 -9.75 -0.58 8.20
C GLN A 101 -9.42 -1.11 6.81
N VAL A 102 -10.07 -2.21 6.42
CA VAL A 102 -10.05 -2.71 5.04
C VAL A 102 -11.37 -2.35 4.38
N ARG A 103 -11.31 -1.71 3.21
CA ARG A 103 -12.51 -1.38 2.42
C ARG A 103 -12.65 -2.41 1.30
N PRO A 104 -13.57 -3.39 1.41
CA PRO A 104 -13.60 -4.57 0.53
C PRO A 104 -13.75 -4.27 -0.96
N ASN A 105 -14.36 -3.14 -1.31
CA ASN A 105 -14.61 -2.72 -2.69
C ASN A 105 -13.61 -1.68 -3.22
N GLU A 106 -12.74 -1.15 -2.36
CA GLU A 106 -11.75 -0.12 -2.73
C GLU A 106 -10.32 -0.67 -2.68
N ASP A 107 -10.03 -1.57 -1.73
CA ASP A 107 -8.67 -2.07 -1.45
C ASP A 107 -8.43 -3.45 -2.10
N LEU A 108 -8.78 -3.57 -3.39
CA LEU A 108 -8.55 -4.79 -4.17
C LEU A 108 -7.18 -4.76 -4.86
N PRO A 109 -6.44 -5.88 -4.94
CA PRO A 109 -5.22 -5.97 -5.75
C PRO A 109 -5.50 -5.60 -7.21
N GLY A 110 -4.75 -4.65 -7.76
CA GLY A 110 -4.97 -4.13 -9.12
C GLY A 110 -6.22 -3.25 -9.28
N GLY A 111 -6.98 -3.02 -8.20
CA GLY A 111 -8.10 -2.10 -8.16
C GLY A 111 -7.64 -0.65 -8.25
N VAL A 112 -8.43 0.18 -8.92
CA VAL A 112 -8.20 1.63 -8.94
C VAL A 112 -8.83 2.21 -7.68
N VAL A 113 -7.99 2.72 -6.78
CA VAL A 113 -8.46 3.54 -5.66
C VAL A 113 -8.89 4.90 -6.23
N SER A 114 -10.17 5.05 -6.54
CA SER A 114 -10.77 6.28 -7.03
C SER A 114 -11.76 6.81 -6.01
N THR A 115 -11.69 8.10 -5.68
CA THR A 115 -12.66 8.75 -4.79
C THR A 115 -13.92 9.22 -5.54
N CYS A 116 -14.05 8.95 -6.84
CA CYS A 116 -15.31 9.15 -7.54
C CYS A 116 -16.15 7.88 -7.37
N PRO A 117 -17.41 7.94 -6.92
CA PRO A 117 -18.30 6.81 -7.09
C PRO A 117 -18.36 6.53 -8.59
N THR A 118 -17.78 5.41 -9.01
CA THR A 118 -17.88 4.94 -10.38
C THR A 118 -19.36 4.66 -10.61
N ARG A 119 -20.08 5.61 -11.22
CA ARG A 119 -21.40 5.34 -11.78
C ARG A 119 -21.17 4.40 -12.96
N VAL A 120 -21.39 3.11 -12.72
CA VAL A 120 -21.54 2.13 -13.80
C VAL A 120 -22.83 2.48 -14.51
N ILE A 121 -22.74 3.15 -15.66
CA ILE A 121 -23.90 3.38 -16.53
C ILE A 121 -23.92 2.22 -17.52
N GLN A 122 -24.87 1.31 -17.33
CA GLN A 122 -25.12 0.23 -18.28
C GLN A 122 -25.83 0.83 -19.49
N LEU A 123 -25.10 1.00 -20.60
CA LEU A 123 -25.69 1.44 -21.86
C LEU A 123 -26.44 0.25 -22.46
N ASN A 124 -27.73 0.16 -22.20
CA ASN A 124 -28.61 -0.71 -22.97
C ASN A 124 -28.75 -0.09 -24.35
N GLY A 125 -27.92 -0.54 -25.30
CA GLY A 125 -28.11 -0.23 -26.71
C GLY A 125 -29.34 -0.96 -27.21
N THR A 126 -30.46 -0.25 -27.37
CA THR A 126 -31.49 -0.66 -28.32
C THR A 126 -30.96 -0.31 -29.70
N ALA A 127 -30.51 -1.33 -30.43
CA ALA A 127 -30.35 -1.21 -31.87
C ALA A 127 -31.76 -1.19 -32.47
N ASP A 128 -32.31 0.01 -32.65
CA ASP A 128 -33.46 0.18 -33.54
C ASP A 128 -32.95 0.05 -34.98
N ALA A 129 -33.52 -0.93 -35.68
CA ALA A 129 -33.29 -1.25 -37.09
C ALA A 129 -34.28 -0.50 -37.99
#